data_AF-A0A2U3KRN1-F1
#
_entry.id   AF-A0A2U3KRN1-F1
#
_cell.length_a   1.000
_cell.length_b   1.000
_cell.length_c   1.000
_cell.angle_alpha   90.00
_cell.angle_beta   90.00
_cell.angle_gamma   90.00
#
_symmetry.space_group_name_H-M   'P 1'
#
loop_
_entity.id
_entity.type
_entity.pdbx_description
1 polymer ?
#
loop_
_entity_poly.entity_id
_entity_poly.type
_entity_poly.pdbx_seq_one_letter_code
_entity_poly.pdbx_strand_id
1 'polypeptide(L)'
;MAASRLNRKQWQAIWAVLVAVLMCLAAGWFWETAAVIAIGAVAVWKLDSRGARPENAVVKSVRCGGCGAIGEPHWKSCPRCGATDWKPSA
;
A
#
# COMPACT_ATOMS: atom_id res chain seq x y z
N MET A 1 10.87 -12.08 13.97
CA MET A 1 9.73 -12.09 13.04
C MET A 1 9.41 -10.66 12.69
N ALA A 2 9.67 -10.23 11.45
CA ALA A 2 9.36 -8.86 11.04
C ALA A 2 7.84 -8.66 11.14
N ALA A 3 7.40 -7.86 12.11
CA ALA A 3 6.01 -7.45 12.24
C ALA A 3 5.67 -6.60 11.02
N SER A 4 5.22 -7.27 9.96
CA SER A 4 4.67 -6.67 8.76
C SER A 4 3.49 -5.80 9.17
N ARG A 5 3.64 -4.46 9.07
CA ARG A 5 2.50 -3.54 9.17
C ARG A 5 1.53 -3.86 8.04
N LEU A 6 0.55 -4.70 8.32
CA LEU A 6 -0.56 -5.01 7.42
C LEU A 6 -1.34 -3.72 7.15
N ASN A 7 -1.63 -3.45 5.89
CA ASN A 7 -2.44 -2.30 5.50
C ASN A 7 -3.88 -2.49 6.03
N ARG A 8 -4.58 -1.41 6.39
CA ARG A 8 -5.97 -1.47 6.90
C ARG A 8 -6.90 -2.25 5.95
N LYS A 9 -6.66 -2.14 4.64
CA LYS A 9 -7.40 -2.89 3.60
C LYS A 9 -7.11 -4.40 3.62
N GLN A 10 -5.86 -4.81 3.87
CA GLN A 10 -5.51 -6.23 4.04
C GLN A 10 -6.16 -6.79 5.31
N TRP A 11 -6.18 -6.00 6.38
CA TRP A 11 -6.82 -6.39 7.64
C TRP A 11 -8.32 -6.62 7.48
N GLN A 12 -9.01 -5.76 6.72
CA GLN A 12 -10.42 -5.93 6.37
C GLN A 12 -10.66 -7.18 5.50
N ALA A 13 -9.80 -7.43 4.51
CA ALA A 13 -9.91 -8.61 3.65
C ALA A 13 -9.70 -9.91 4.43
N ILE A 14 -8.70 -9.96 5.31
CA ILE A 14 -8.46 -11.12 6.20
C ILE A 14 -9.69 -11.37 7.09
N TRP A 15 -10.28 -10.32 7.67
CA TRP A 15 -11.49 -10.45 8.48
C TRP A 15 -12.68 -11.00 7.70
N ALA A 16 -12.94 -10.48 6.50
CA ALA A 16 -14.04 -10.94 5.66
C ALA A 16 -13.90 -12.42 5.29
N VAL A 17 -12.68 -12.85 4.95
CA VAL A 17 -12.37 -14.25 4.64
C VAL A 17 -12.55 -15.14 5.87
N LEU A 18 -12.07 -14.72 7.04
CA LEU A 18 -12.22 -15.46 8.30
C LEU A 18 -13.69 -15.69 8.66
N VAL A 19 -14.52 -14.66 8.53
CA VAL A 19 -15.96 -14.76 8.80
C VAL A 19 -16.63 -15.73 7.82
N ALA A 20 -16.32 -15.63 6.53
CA ALA A 20 -16.87 -16.53 5.52
C ALA A 20 -16.45 -18.00 5.78
N VAL A 21 -15.18 -18.24 6.12
CA VAL A 21 -14.67 -19.58 6.47
C VAL A 21 -15.38 -20.15 7.70
N LEU A 22 -15.59 -19.34 8.75
CA LEU A 22 -16.31 -19.77 9.95
C LEU A 22 -17.76 -20.14 9.64
N MET A 23 -18.44 -19.38 8.78
CA MET A 23 -19.82 -19.71 8.36
C MET A 23 -19.88 -21.00 7.53
N CYS A 24 -18.94 -21.22 6.61
CA CYS A 24 -18.87 -22.46 5.81
C CYS A 24 -18.57 -23.69 6.67
N LEU A 25 -17.69 -23.56 7.67
CA LEU A 25 -17.41 -24.63 8.64
C LEU A 25 -18.62 -24.94 9.51
N ALA A 26 -19.35 -23.92 9.98
CA ALA A 26 -20.58 -24.11 10.75
C ALA A 26 -21.68 -24.83 9.94
N ALA A 27 -21.71 -24.62 8.62
CA ALA A 27 -22.63 -25.30 7.69
C ALA A 27 -22.15 -26.71 7.27
N GLY A 28 -20.96 -27.16 7.69
CA GLY A 28 -20.40 -28.46 7.31
C GLY A 28 -19.98 -28.57 5.84
N TRP A 29 -19.84 -27.45 5.13
CA TRP A 29 -19.49 -27.41 3.70
C TRP A 29 -17.97 -27.35 3.51
N PHE A 30 -17.30 -28.45 3.87
CA PHE A 30 -15.83 -28.52 3.88
C PHE A 30 -15.17 -28.24 2.53
N TRP A 31 -15.78 -28.65 1.41
CA TRP A 31 -15.27 -28.38 0.07
C TRP A 31 -15.33 -26.89 -0.30
N GLU A 32 -16.40 -26.20 0.09
CA GLU A 32 -16.57 -24.76 -0.12
C GLU A 32 -15.59 -23.96 0.73
N THR A 33 -15.30 -24.42 1.96
CA THR A 33 -14.32 -23.78 2.84
C THR A 33 -12.93 -23.70 2.18
N ALA A 34 -12.49 -24.76 1.51
CA ALA A 34 -11.20 -24.77 0.80
C ALA A 34 -11.18 -23.74 -0.34
N ALA A 35 -12.28 -23.63 -1.09
CA ALA A 35 -12.43 -22.63 -2.15
C ALA A 35 -12.39 -21.19 -1.60
N VAL A 36 -13.11 -20.92 -0.51
CA VAL A 36 -13.13 -19.60 0.15
C VAL A 36 -11.75 -19.21 0.66
N ILE A 37 -11.00 -20.15 1.26
CA ILE A 37 -9.62 -19.90 1.71
C ILE A 37 -8.71 -19.58 0.52
N ALA A 38 -8.79 -20.35 -0.57
CA ALA A 38 -7.99 -20.12 -1.77
C ALA A 38 -8.27 -18.75 -2.41
N ILE A 39 -9.55 -18.39 -2.58
CA ILE A 39 -9.97 -17.11 -3.11
C ILE A 39 -9.54 -15.96 -2.18
N GLY A 40 -9.71 -16.15 -0.87
CA GLY A 40 -9.31 -15.19 0.15
C GLY A 40 -7.80 -14.91 0.13
N ALA A 41 -6.98 -15.95 -0.01
CA ALA A 41 -5.53 -15.81 -0.14
C ALA A 41 -5.13 -15.01 -1.38
N VAL A 42 -5.75 -15.27 -2.53
CA VAL A 42 -5.51 -14.51 -3.77
C VAL A 42 -5.93 -13.04 -3.63
N ALA A 43 -7.09 -12.78 -2.99
CA ALA A 43 -7.56 -11.41 -2.75
C ALA A 43 -6.61 -10.63 -1.83
N VAL A 44 -6.13 -11.26 -0.75
CA VAL A 44 -5.14 -10.65 0.17
C VAL A 44 -3.81 -10.40 -0.55
N TRP A 45 -3.37 -11.32 -1.41
CA TRP A 45 -2.14 -11.15 -2.21
C TRP A 45 -2.26 -10.00 -3.22
N LYS A 46 -3.41 -9.87 -3.90
CA LYS A 46 -3.69 -8.72 -4.78
C LYS A 46 -3.72 -7.38 -4.04
N LEU A 47 -4.15 -7.39 -2.76
CA LEU A 47 -4.16 -6.21 -1.90
C LEU A 47 -2.81 -5.95 -1.22
N ASP A 48 -1.84 -6.85 -1.39
CA ASP A 48 -0.50 -6.68 -0.85
C ASP A 48 0.31 -5.70 -1.70
N SER A 49 0.51 -4.51 -1.13
CA SER A 49 1.35 -3.46 -1.70
C SER A 49 2.80 -3.90 -1.93
N ARG A 50 3.23 -5.06 -1.40
CA ARG A 50 4.58 -5.62 -1.58
C ARG A 50 4.83 -6.21 -2.96
N GLY A 51 3.78 -6.55 -3.71
CA GLY A 51 3.87 -6.95 -5.13
C GLY A 51 3.94 -5.76 -6.08
N ALA A 52 3.64 -4.55 -5.62
CA ALA A 52 3.85 -3.33 -6.38
C ALA A 52 5.35 -3.01 -6.37
N ARG A 53 6.02 -3.47 -7.43
CA ARG A 53 7.35 -3.05 -7.89
C ARG A 53 7.61 -1.58 -7.46
N PRO A 54 8.67 -1.30 -6.66
CA PRO A 54 8.93 0.04 -6.10
C PRO A 54 9.18 1.13 -7.15
N GLU A 55 9.34 0.73 -8.41
CA GLU A 55 9.49 1.56 -9.59
C GLU A 55 8.29 2.49 -9.90
N ASN A 56 7.13 2.31 -9.25
CA ASN A 56 5.99 3.22 -9.41
C ASN A 56 5.77 4.19 -8.24
N ALA A 57 6.69 4.27 -7.27
CA ALA A 57 6.77 5.45 -6.43
C ALA A 57 7.35 6.59 -7.27
N VAL A 58 6.54 7.14 -8.18
CA VAL A 58 6.78 8.42 -8.82
C VAL A 58 6.74 9.44 -7.69
N VAL A 59 7.87 9.62 -7.01
CA VAL A 59 8.10 10.75 -6.14
C VAL A 59 8.03 11.95 -7.08
N LYS A 60 6.86 12.61 -7.11
CA LYS A 60 6.66 13.81 -7.93
C LYS A 60 7.76 14.79 -7.54
N SER A 61 8.74 14.98 -8.42
CA SER A 61 9.84 15.90 -8.19
C SER A 61 9.27 17.30 -8.04
N VAL A 62 9.69 18.03 -7.01
CA VAL A 62 9.28 19.42 -6.79
C VAL A 62 10.38 20.34 -7.27
N ARG A 63 9.99 21.52 -7.76
CA ARG A 63 10.91 22.56 -8.20
C ARG A 63 10.97 23.65 -7.15
N CYS A 64 12.15 24.05 -6.72
CA CYS A 64 12.33 25.17 -5.83
C CYS A 64 11.83 26.47 -6.50
N GLY A 65 10.95 27.21 -5.82
CA GLY A 65 10.40 28.47 -6.29
C GLY A 65 11.44 29.61 -6.36
N GLY A 66 12.52 29.53 -5.57
CA GLY A 66 13.56 30.55 -5.51
C GLY A 66 14.67 30.37 -6.56
N CYS A 67 15.20 29.15 -6.74
CA CYS A 67 16.34 28.89 -7.62
C CYS A 67 16.06 27.93 -8.79
N GLY A 68 14.83 27.40 -8.90
CA GLY A 68 14.46 26.47 -9.96
C GLY A 68 15.08 25.06 -9.86
N ALA A 69 15.83 24.77 -8.79
CA ALA A 69 16.43 23.46 -8.57
C ALA A 69 15.35 22.37 -8.38
N ILE A 70 15.58 21.20 -8.96
CA ILE A 70 14.71 20.04 -8.78
C ILE A 70 15.12 19.36 -7.46
N GLY A 71 14.15 19.14 -6.59
CA GLY A 71 14.32 18.49 -5.30
C GLY A 71 13.23 17.47 -5.03
N GLU A 72 13.40 16.73 -3.95
CA GLU A 72 12.42 15.75 -3.51
C GLU A 72 11.43 16.41 -2.54
N PRO A 73 10.14 16.06 -2.59
CA PRO A 73 9.08 16.71 -1.79
C PRO A 73 9.25 16.57 -0.27
N HIS A 74 10.18 15.74 0.19
CA HIS A 74 10.47 15.57 1.62
C HIS A 74 11.51 16.57 2.16
N TRP A 75 12.15 17.38 1.31
CA TRP A 75 13.15 18.35 1.76
C TRP A 75 12.48 19.58 2.38
N LYS A 76 12.87 19.91 3.63
CA LYS A 76 12.32 21.08 4.36
C LYS A 76 12.69 22.42 3.72
N SER A 77 13.88 22.50 3.11
CA SER A 77 14.39 23.71 2.45
C SER A 77 15.26 23.31 1.26
N CYS A 78 15.38 24.20 0.28
CA CYS A 78 16.23 23.96 -0.87
C CYS A 78 17.71 23.98 -0.46
N PRO A 79 18.51 22.93 -0.72
CA PRO A 79 19.93 22.91 -0.34
C PRO A 79 20.76 23.93 -1.13
N ARG A 80 20.24 24.43 -2.25
CA ARG A 80 20.96 25.38 -3.12
C ARG A 80 20.77 26.83 -2.72
N CYS A 81 19.57 27.20 -2.27
CA CYS A 81 19.23 28.61 -1.99
C CYS A 81 18.51 28.84 -0.65
N GLY A 82 18.30 27.80 0.15
CA GLY A 82 17.62 27.88 1.45
C GLY A 82 16.12 28.14 1.40
N ALA A 83 15.54 28.38 0.22
CA ALA A 83 14.11 28.67 0.08
C ALA A 83 13.26 27.47 0.49
N THR A 84 12.17 27.74 1.22
CA THR A 84 11.18 26.74 1.65
C THR A 84 10.04 26.57 0.65
N ASP A 85 9.99 27.43 -0.37
CA ASP A 85 8.95 27.42 -1.39
C ASP A 85 9.23 26.34 -2.44
N TRP A 86 8.41 25.29 -2.43
CA TRP A 86 8.42 24.21 -3.40
C TRP A 86 7.18 24.29 -4.30
N LYS A 87 7.39 24.24 -5.61
CA LYS A 87 6.35 24.18 -6.63
C LYS A 87 6.29 22.76 -7.24
N PRO A 88 5.11 22.25 -7.63
CA PRO A 88 5.05 21.00 -8.39
C PRO A 88 5.82 21.16 -9.70
N SER A 89 6.73 20.22 -10.02
CA SER A 89 7.26 20.15 -11.39
C SER A 89 6.17 19.51 -12.24
N ALA A 90 5.67 20.27 -13.23
CA ALA A 90 4.76 19.77 -14.25
C ALA A 90 5.48 18.79 -15.18
#